data_AF-A0A1L0GS73-F1
#
_entry.id   AF-A0A1L0GS73-F1
#
_cell.length_a   1.000
_cell.length_b   1.000
_cell.length_c   1.000
_cell.angle_alpha   90.00
_cell.angle_beta   90.00
_cell.angle_gamma   90.00
#
_symmetry.space_group_name_H-M   'P 1'
#
loop_
_entity.id
_entity.type
_entity.pdbx_description
1 polymer ?
#
loop_
_entity_poly.entity_id
_entity_poly.type
_entity_poly.pdbx_seq_one_letter_code
_entity_poly.pdbx_strand_id
1 'polypeptide(L)'
;MKKYQLMGRRKVSSVPKKHTYQPLHLHSMPYEILMQIFAEVAEDMPSLLLLALVCSKFNNIVSKSFIYHTVKFKSTHQFAKFCQAHLPLKTSLGRRFGTTEPSSKVNLIRCVHFDNPPTHDPTSLTQIAGTYSVDTLSGTTKYQDFVSQMKSLLNEAYGIKEVRLTEISPQFEFPLDLIQTQLFSSIKLRFKAPKPSRKIEKVVLVAQSGWKIPFKLGHISLFIHVFDEISELKLNKFVINDLKILCDLLQIPFSIDCLVLTASVYSDCRKPNQKRVPSKLFAKTTSLLLEDIQHGNDLCLIDFIKCNDDLSRLSIDIGSSIFYYVDPQDQTVKFNFSKYNNFFKLVCSGKGGYSKLKEVVLTNFDLFNSFSHQHDSKLDSISEEGEEDDWVEKPTNTFEHFMTYLSQVTYLTIVVKEAPAVMHTCVNCGFTVTEKTKSISSLLPHEWAIILSPILANRHCSVLIYNHKLRPLFSRRAVD
;
A
#
# COMPACT_ATOMS: atom_id res chain seq x y z
N MET A 1 44.94 -49.88 -12.93
CA MET A 1 45.29 -48.44 -12.86
C MET A 1 44.37 -47.76 -11.85
N LYS A 2 44.90 -47.21 -10.76
CA LYS A 2 44.11 -46.54 -9.71
C LYS A 2 43.83 -45.09 -10.14
N LYS A 3 42.55 -44.73 -10.33
CA LYS A 3 42.10 -43.35 -10.59
C LYS A 3 42.34 -42.50 -9.33
N TYR A 4 43.22 -41.52 -9.41
CA TYR A 4 43.37 -40.49 -8.40
C TYR A 4 42.12 -39.57 -8.44
N GLN A 5 41.25 -39.66 -7.43
CA GLN A 5 40.24 -38.66 -7.17
C GLN A 5 40.90 -37.48 -6.46
N LEU A 6 41.06 -36.36 -7.17
CA LEU A 6 41.44 -35.08 -6.59
C LEU A 6 40.25 -34.53 -5.78
N MET A 7 40.15 -34.88 -4.51
CA MET A 7 39.30 -34.15 -3.57
C MET A 7 39.97 -32.81 -3.26
N GLY A 8 39.46 -31.73 -3.85
CA GLY A 8 39.86 -30.38 -3.47
C GLY A 8 39.62 -30.17 -1.98
N ARG A 9 40.69 -29.95 -1.21
CA ARG A 9 40.59 -29.54 0.19
C ARG A 9 39.81 -28.23 0.26
N ARG A 10 38.56 -28.26 0.77
CA ARG A 10 37.86 -27.04 1.20
C ARG A 10 38.78 -26.33 2.20
N LYS A 11 39.25 -25.13 1.87
CA LYS A 11 39.98 -24.28 2.81
C LYS A 11 39.10 -24.11 4.05
N VAL A 12 39.54 -24.68 5.18
CA VAL A 12 38.93 -24.42 6.48
C VAL A 12 39.18 -22.94 6.75
N SER A 13 38.12 -22.12 6.69
CA SER A 13 38.20 -20.72 7.06
C SER A 13 38.77 -20.66 8.47
N SER A 14 39.93 -20.05 8.65
CA SER A 14 40.43 -19.77 9.99
C SER A 14 39.39 -18.93 10.73
N VAL A 15 39.09 -19.31 11.97
CA VAL A 15 38.21 -18.50 12.83
C VAL A 15 38.89 -17.14 13.00
N PRO A 16 38.26 -16.02 12.58
CA PRO A 16 38.89 -14.71 12.70
C PRO A 16 39.20 -14.44 14.17
N LYS A 17 40.45 -14.02 14.46
CA LYS A 17 40.86 -13.58 15.79
C LYS A 17 39.90 -12.46 16.23
N LYS A 18 39.09 -12.71 17.27
CA LYS A 18 38.23 -11.68 17.84
C LYS A 18 39.14 -10.66 18.54
N HIS A 19 39.21 -9.45 18.01
CA HIS A 19 39.88 -8.35 18.69
C HIS A 19 39.09 -8.01 19.96
N THR A 20 39.74 -8.10 21.11
CA THR A 20 39.20 -7.66 22.40
C THR A 20 39.36 -6.15 22.53
N TYR A 21 38.27 -5.42 22.29
CA TYR A 21 38.18 -3.99 22.55
C TYR A 21 37.90 -3.74 24.03
N GLN A 22 38.35 -2.61 24.57
CA GLN A 22 38.00 -2.23 25.94
C GLN A 22 36.47 -2.07 26.09
N PRO A 23 35.89 -2.31 27.28
CA PRO A 23 34.45 -2.24 27.51
C PRO A 23 33.82 -0.89 27.13
N LEU A 24 34.55 0.22 27.27
CA LEU A 24 34.10 1.57 26.93
C LEU A 24 34.30 1.96 25.47
N HIS A 25 34.90 1.09 24.65
CA HIS A 25 35.12 1.39 23.24
C HIS A 25 33.81 1.28 22.45
N LEU A 26 33.53 2.22 21.56
CA LEU A 26 32.28 2.29 20.78
C LEU A 26 31.97 0.96 20.06
N HIS A 27 32.99 0.28 19.52
CA HIS A 27 32.83 -1.05 18.88
C HIS A 27 32.21 -2.12 19.81
N SER A 28 32.45 -2.04 21.11
CA SER A 28 31.96 -3.00 22.11
C SER A 28 30.46 -2.84 22.40
N MET A 29 29.86 -1.71 22.02
CA MET A 29 28.43 -1.46 22.25
C MET A 29 27.52 -2.42 21.45
N PRO A 30 26.32 -2.75 21.96
CA PRO A 30 25.32 -3.53 21.24
C PRO A 30 24.94 -2.92 19.89
N TYR A 31 24.46 -3.75 18.97
CA TYR A 31 24.08 -3.33 17.62
C TYR A 31 22.98 -2.27 17.64
N GLU A 32 22.02 -2.42 18.54
CA GLU A 32 20.85 -1.57 18.71
C GLU A 32 21.25 -0.15 19.15
N ILE A 33 22.19 -0.06 20.10
CA ILE A 33 22.71 1.22 20.59
C ILE A 33 23.53 1.91 19.49
N LEU A 34 24.38 1.16 18.78
CA LEU A 34 25.13 1.72 17.65
C LEU A 34 24.23 2.20 16.52
N MET A 35 23.12 1.49 16.24
CA MET A 35 22.13 1.94 15.28
C MET A 35 21.48 3.26 15.71
N GLN A 36 21.11 3.41 16.99
CA GLN A 36 20.56 4.66 17.49
C GLN A 36 21.57 5.81 17.38
N ILE A 37 22.82 5.58 17.76
CA ILE A 37 23.89 6.60 17.61
C ILE A 37 24.08 6.99 16.13
N PHE A 38 24.12 6.02 15.22
CA PHE A 38 24.31 6.32 13.79
C PHE A 38 23.06 6.96 13.17
N ALA A 39 21.88 6.75 13.77
CA ALA A 39 20.64 7.38 13.32
C ALA A 39 20.67 8.90 13.49
N GLU A 40 21.39 9.43 14.48
CA GLU A 40 21.58 10.87 14.69
C GLU A 40 22.30 11.56 13.51
N VAL A 41 23.05 10.79 12.71
CA VAL A 41 23.74 11.28 11.49
C VAL A 41 23.17 10.65 10.22
N ALA A 42 21.96 10.08 10.27
CA ALA A 42 21.37 9.34 9.15
C ALA A 42 21.21 10.19 7.88
N GLU A 43 20.98 11.49 8.03
CA GLU A 43 20.79 12.42 6.91
C GLU A 43 22.12 12.87 6.27
N ASP A 44 23.25 12.71 6.97
CA ASP A 44 24.58 13.10 6.50
C ASP A 44 25.33 11.88 5.91
N MET A 45 25.08 11.63 4.62
CA MET A 45 25.69 10.53 3.87
C MET A 45 27.23 10.52 3.93
N PRO A 46 27.96 11.65 3.75
CA PRO A 46 29.40 11.71 3.99
C PRO A 46 29.85 11.12 5.33
N SER A 47 29.22 11.54 6.43
CA SER A 47 29.56 11.04 7.77
C SER A 47 29.26 9.55 7.94
N LEU A 48 28.12 9.07 7.41
CA LEU A 48 27.81 7.64 7.39
C LEU A 48 28.86 6.82 6.63
N LEU A 49 29.32 7.32 5.49
CA LEU A 49 30.37 6.65 4.70
C LEU A 49 31.69 6.60 5.46
N LEU A 50 32.07 7.68 6.16
CA LEU A 50 33.25 7.69 7.03
C LEU A 50 33.11 6.66 8.17
N LEU A 51 31.94 6.59 8.81
CA LEU A 51 31.65 5.57 9.83
C LEU A 51 31.77 4.14 9.28
N ALA A 52 31.31 3.91 8.05
CA ALA A 52 31.42 2.61 7.39
C ALA A 52 32.88 2.21 7.13
N LEU A 53 33.80 3.16 6.99
CA LEU A 53 35.23 2.89 6.79
C LEU A 53 35.98 2.56 8.09
N VAL A 54 35.39 2.81 9.26
CA VAL A 54 36.04 2.59 10.56
C VAL A 54 36.32 1.10 10.83
N CYS A 55 35.31 0.24 10.64
CA CYS A 55 35.45 -1.20 10.87
C CYS A 55 34.34 -2.01 10.17
N SER A 56 34.52 -3.33 10.07
CA SER A 56 33.54 -4.22 9.44
C SER A 56 32.17 -4.22 10.12
N LYS A 57 32.11 -4.12 11.45
CA LYS A 57 30.85 -4.03 12.21
C LYS A 57 30.08 -2.77 11.82
N PHE A 58 30.75 -1.62 11.77
CA PHE A 58 30.13 -0.35 11.42
C PHE A 58 29.73 -0.34 9.95
N ASN A 59 30.59 -0.83 9.06
CA ASN A 59 30.25 -1.02 7.65
C ASN A 59 28.97 -1.84 7.48
N ASN A 60 28.83 -2.94 8.21
CA ASN A 60 27.63 -3.78 8.14
C ASN A 60 26.38 -3.06 8.65
N ILE A 61 26.48 -2.32 9.76
CA ILE A 61 25.38 -1.51 10.29
C ILE A 61 24.96 -0.46 9.25
N VAL A 62 25.92 0.36 8.80
CA VAL A 62 25.68 1.46 7.85
C VAL A 62 25.12 0.92 6.53
N SER A 63 25.76 -0.10 5.96
CA SER A 63 25.30 -0.74 4.72
C SER A 63 23.86 -1.27 4.83
N LYS A 64 23.56 -2.03 5.89
CA LYS A 64 22.29 -2.76 6.02
C LYS A 64 21.13 -1.85 6.39
N SER A 65 21.36 -0.89 7.30
CA SER A 65 20.28 -0.12 7.91
C SER A 65 20.06 1.24 7.24
N PHE A 66 21.09 1.81 6.61
CA PHE A 66 21.03 3.18 6.09
C PHE A 66 21.21 3.25 4.57
N ILE A 67 22.24 2.61 4.01
CA ILE A 67 22.57 2.76 2.58
C ILE A 67 21.68 1.90 1.68
N TYR A 68 21.62 0.58 1.93
CA TYR A 68 20.95 -0.36 1.02
C TYR A 68 19.51 -0.65 1.40
N HIS A 69 19.07 -0.32 2.62
CA HIS A 69 17.72 -0.64 3.09
C HIS A 69 16.63 -0.12 2.13
N THR A 70 16.75 1.15 1.73
CA THR A 70 15.85 1.83 0.81
C THR A 70 16.65 2.49 -0.31
N VAL A 71 16.45 2.06 -1.55
CA VAL A 71 17.15 2.60 -2.71
C VAL A 71 16.18 3.36 -3.62
N LYS A 72 16.46 4.63 -3.90
CA LYS A 72 15.66 5.48 -4.78
C LYS A 72 16.43 5.84 -6.05
N PHE A 73 15.80 5.61 -7.20
CA PHE A 73 16.32 5.95 -8.52
C PHE A 73 15.48 7.06 -9.14
N LYS A 74 16.08 8.25 -9.30
CA LYS A 74 15.43 9.40 -9.95
C LYS A 74 15.59 9.41 -11.48
N SER A 75 16.45 8.54 -12.02
CA SER A 75 16.65 8.39 -13.45
C SER A 75 17.10 6.99 -13.82
N THR A 76 16.81 6.60 -15.07
CA THR A 76 17.23 5.31 -15.64
C THR A 76 18.74 5.13 -15.67
N HIS A 77 19.50 6.21 -15.85
CA HIS A 77 20.96 6.16 -15.83
C HIS A 77 21.51 5.78 -14.45
N GLN A 78 20.95 6.32 -13.36
CA GLN A 78 21.35 5.93 -12.00
C GLN A 78 21.06 4.45 -11.75
N PHE A 79 19.90 3.97 -12.22
CA PHE A 79 19.54 2.56 -12.11
C PHE A 79 20.47 1.66 -12.93
N ALA A 80 20.81 2.04 -14.15
CA ALA A 80 21.74 1.29 -14.99
C ALA A 80 23.13 1.18 -14.35
N LYS A 81 23.65 2.27 -13.79
CA LYS A 81 24.93 2.28 -13.05
C LYS A 81 24.88 1.36 -11.83
N PHE A 82 23.78 1.40 -11.08
CA PHE A 82 23.56 0.47 -9.97
C PHE A 82 23.57 -0.99 -10.44
N CYS A 83 22.86 -1.30 -11.54
CA CYS A 83 22.80 -2.65 -12.08
C CYS A 83 24.17 -3.16 -12.54
N GLN A 84 24.96 -2.33 -13.20
CA GLN A 84 26.33 -2.68 -13.60
C GLN A 84 27.23 -3.00 -12.41
N ALA A 85 27.03 -2.32 -11.27
CA ALA A 85 27.84 -2.53 -10.07
C ALA A 85 27.38 -3.74 -9.23
N HIS A 86 26.10 -4.08 -9.27
CA HIS A 86 25.50 -5.01 -8.30
C HIS A 86 24.82 -6.24 -8.88
N LEU A 87 24.42 -6.22 -10.15
CA LEU A 87 23.70 -7.32 -10.79
C LEU A 87 24.59 -8.05 -11.80
N PRO A 88 24.32 -9.34 -12.06
CA PRO A 88 25.14 -10.12 -12.98
C PRO A 88 25.08 -9.56 -14.40
N LEU A 89 26.25 -9.28 -14.96
CA LEU A 89 26.39 -8.86 -16.35
C LEU A 89 26.26 -10.09 -17.27
N LYS A 90 25.23 -10.14 -18.10
CA LYS A 90 25.02 -11.21 -19.10
C LYS A 90 25.90 -11.05 -20.35
N THR A 91 27.15 -10.61 -20.21
CA THR A 91 28.10 -10.52 -21.33
C THR A 91 29.01 -11.75 -21.40
N SER A 92 29.44 -12.14 -22.60
CA SER A 92 30.31 -13.32 -22.85
C SER A 92 31.66 -13.23 -22.12
N LEU A 93 32.17 -12.02 -21.89
CA LEU A 93 33.39 -11.74 -21.13
C LEU A 93 33.19 -11.86 -19.60
N GLY A 94 32.01 -11.55 -19.07
CA GLY A 94 31.70 -11.71 -17.64
C GLY A 94 31.80 -13.16 -17.15
N ARG A 95 31.53 -14.14 -18.04
CA ARG A 95 31.74 -15.57 -17.77
C ARG A 95 33.20 -15.97 -17.58
N ARG A 96 34.16 -15.22 -18.15
CA ARG A 96 35.61 -15.51 -18.03
C ARG A 96 36.25 -14.92 -16.78
N PHE A 97 35.65 -13.89 -16.16
CA PHE A 97 36.23 -13.16 -15.02
C PHE A 97 35.48 -13.34 -13.70
N GLY A 98 34.46 -14.21 -13.63
CA GLY A 98 33.74 -14.52 -12.39
C GLY A 98 32.77 -13.42 -11.91
N THR A 99 32.41 -12.45 -12.77
CA THR A 99 31.44 -11.38 -12.46
C THR A 99 29.98 -11.80 -12.72
N THR A 100 29.72 -13.10 -12.70
CA THR A 100 28.40 -13.70 -12.94
C THR A 100 27.53 -13.78 -11.69
N GLU A 101 28.07 -13.48 -10.51
CA GLU A 101 27.34 -13.54 -9.24
C GLU A 101 26.85 -12.14 -8.84
N PRO A 102 25.59 -12.00 -8.39
CA PRO A 102 25.09 -10.75 -7.86
C PRO A 102 25.88 -10.33 -6.62
N SER A 103 26.01 -9.02 -6.40
CA SER A 103 26.61 -8.47 -5.19
C SER A 103 25.81 -8.93 -3.96
N SER A 104 26.50 -9.38 -2.91
CA SER A 104 25.87 -9.77 -1.63
C SER A 104 25.04 -8.64 -0.99
N LYS A 105 25.31 -7.38 -1.37
CA LYS A 105 24.59 -6.18 -0.91
C LYS A 105 23.17 -6.08 -1.47
N VAL A 106 22.89 -6.72 -2.61
CA VAL A 106 21.55 -6.70 -3.25
C VAL A 106 20.47 -7.28 -2.33
N ASN A 107 20.82 -8.28 -1.52
CA ASN A 107 19.89 -8.90 -0.57
C ASN A 107 19.63 -8.05 0.70
N LEU A 108 20.36 -6.94 0.89
CA LEU A 108 20.09 -5.99 1.98
C LEU A 108 18.93 -5.04 1.62
N ILE A 109 18.57 -4.96 0.34
CA ILE A 109 17.54 -4.06 -0.16
C ILE A 109 16.17 -4.54 0.27
N ARG A 110 15.43 -3.68 0.97
CA ARG A 110 14.06 -3.93 1.42
C ARG A 110 13.06 -3.15 0.60
N CYS A 111 13.37 -1.90 0.25
CA CYS A 111 12.51 -1.03 -0.53
C CYS A 111 13.26 -0.48 -1.75
N VAL A 112 12.61 -0.52 -2.91
CA VAL A 112 13.11 0.11 -4.14
C VAL A 112 12.08 1.09 -4.66
N HIS A 113 12.49 2.33 -4.91
CA HIS A 113 11.65 3.39 -5.45
C HIS A 113 12.20 3.87 -6.79
N PHE A 114 11.42 3.73 -7.85
CA PHE A 114 11.69 4.35 -9.15
C PHE A 114 10.77 5.54 -9.37
N ASP A 115 11.38 6.66 -9.75
CA ASP A 115 10.69 7.88 -10.13
C ASP A 115 10.70 8.03 -11.66
N ASN A 116 9.53 8.32 -12.24
CA ASN A 116 9.35 8.52 -13.68
C ASN A 116 9.98 7.39 -14.53
N PRO A 117 9.46 6.14 -14.45
CA PRO A 117 10.01 5.02 -15.19
C PRO A 117 9.92 5.26 -16.70
N PRO A 118 10.90 4.79 -17.51
CA PRO A 118 10.92 5.06 -18.94
C PRO A 118 9.75 4.36 -19.64
N THR A 119 9.23 4.97 -20.69
CA THR A 119 8.21 4.38 -21.56
C THR A 119 8.81 3.81 -22.83
N HIS A 120 8.08 2.91 -23.46
CA HIS A 120 8.40 2.47 -24.81
C HIS A 120 8.11 3.60 -25.79
N ASP A 121 9.12 4.12 -26.50
CA ASP A 121 8.94 5.11 -27.58
C ASP A 121 8.57 4.39 -28.90
N PRO A 122 7.30 4.43 -29.35
CA PRO A 122 6.91 3.84 -30.64
C PRO A 122 7.34 4.70 -31.84
N THR A 123 7.71 5.96 -31.61
CA THR A 123 8.02 6.97 -32.65
C THR A 123 9.36 6.75 -33.35
N SER A 124 10.18 5.79 -32.92
CA SER A 124 11.38 5.39 -33.67
C SER A 124 11.08 4.59 -34.95
N LEU A 125 9.80 4.26 -35.21
CA LEU A 125 9.36 3.37 -36.31
C LEU A 125 8.38 4.00 -37.32
N THR A 126 8.17 5.32 -37.34
CA THR A 126 7.38 5.94 -38.43
C THR A 126 8.20 6.01 -39.71
N GLN A 127 8.18 4.93 -40.49
CA GLN A 127 8.64 4.91 -41.87
C GLN A 127 7.68 5.73 -42.75
N ILE A 128 8.22 6.72 -43.45
CA ILE A 128 7.56 7.36 -44.59
C ILE A 128 7.65 6.37 -45.76
N ALA A 129 6.53 6.08 -46.42
CA ALA A 129 6.47 5.18 -47.56
C ALA A 129 7.51 5.57 -48.64
N GLY A 130 8.40 4.63 -48.99
CA GLY A 130 9.33 4.76 -50.11
C GLY A 130 10.82 4.65 -49.82
N THR A 131 11.25 4.39 -48.57
CA THR A 131 12.68 4.14 -48.27
C THR A 131 12.91 2.68 -47.89
N TYR A 132 13.63 1.95 -48.76
CA TYR A 132 14.26 0.68 -48.40
C TYR A 132 15.37 0.97 -47.40
N SER A 133 15.07 0.93 -46.11
CA SER A 133 16.09 0.92 -45.07
C SER A 133 16.22 -0.49 -44.52
N VAL A 134 17.39 -1.05 -44.78
CA VAL A 134 17.90 -2.32 -44.26
C VAL A 134 17.73 -2.37 -42.74
N ASP A 135 17.18 -3.47 -42.24
CA ASP A 135 17.06 -3.83 -40.83
C ASP A 135 18.43 -3.82 -40.11
N THR A 136 18.91 -2.67 -39.65
CA THR A 136 20.06 -2.61 -38.73
C THR A 136 20.03 -1.36 -37.85
N LEU A 137 19.16 -1.35 -36.83
CA LEU A 137 19.43 -0.62 -35.58
C LEU A 137 19.02 -1.52 -34.40
N SER A 138 19.83 -2.56 -34.20
CA SER A 138 19.80 -3.45 -33.04
C SER A 138 20.34 -2.74 -31.78
N GLY A 139 19.72 -1.63 -31.39
CA GLY A 139 19.96 -0.99 -30.09
C GLY A 139 18.84 -1.35 -29.13
N THR A 140 19.15 -1.97 -27.98
CA THR A 140 18.16 -2.09 -26.91
C THR A 140 17.74 -0.68 -26.49
N THR A 141 16.44 -0.41 -26.50
CA THR A 141 15.94 0.90 -26.05
C THR A 141 16.17 1.05 -24.55
N LYS A 142 16.30 2.30 -24.06
CA LYS A 142 16.42 2.58 -22.61
C LYS A 142 15.33 1.88 -21.78
N TYR A 143 14.14 1.74 -22.36
CA TYR A 143 13.02 0.99 -21.81
C TYR A 143 13.31 -0.52 -21.71
N GLN A 144 13.77 -1.16 -22.79
CA GLN A 144 14.08 -2.60 -22.78
C GLN A 144 15.19 -2.94 -21.77
N ASP A 145 16.22 -2.10 -21.70
CA ASP A 145 17.29 -2.24 -20.71
C ASP A 145 16.75 -2.11 -19.29
N PHE A 146 15.90 -1.10 -19.04
CA PHE A 146 15.24 -0.90 -17.76
C PHE A 146 14.41 -2.13 -17.35
N VAL A 147 13.56 -2.64 -18.23
CA VAL A 147 12.71 -3.82 -17.95
C VAL A 147 13.56 -5.06 -17.66
N SER A 148 14.60 -5.30 -18.46
CA SER A 148 15.51 -6.44 -18.28
C SER A 148 16.29 -6.36 -16.96
N GLN A 149 16.79 -5.17 -16.63
CA GLN A 149 17.52 -4.90 -15.39
C GLN A 149 16.61 -4.99 -14.16
N MET A 150 15.38 -4.44 -14.23
CA MET A 150 14.40 -4.54 -13.15
C MET A 150 13.98 -5.99 -12.92
N LYS A 151 13.76 -6.76 -14.00
CA LYS A 151 13.56 -8.21 -13.91
C LYS A 151 14.73 -8.92 -13.25
N SER A 152 15.98 -8.55 -13.59
CA SER A 152 17.17 -9.12 -12.95
C SER A 152 17.22 -8.76 -11.47
N LEU A 153 16.97 -7.50 -11.11
CA LEU A 153 16.96 -7.05 -9.72
C LEU A 153 15.95 -7.85 -8.89
N LEU A 154 14.70 -7.95 -9.35
CA LEU A 154 13.65 -8.65 -8.61
C LEU A 154 13.94 -10.16 -8.51
N ASN A 155 14.59 -10.76 -9.50
CA ASN A 155 15.00 -12.16 -9.44
C ASN A 155 16.14 -12.44 -8.45
N GLU A 156 17.13 -11.53 -8.36
CA GLU A 156 18.32 -11.73 -7.53
C GLU A 156 18.16 -11.18 -6.09
N ALA A 157 17.30 -10.17 -5.89
CA ALA A 157 17.10 -9.52 -4.60
C ALA A 157 15.97 -10.17 -3.80
N TYR A 158 16.29 -11.22 -3.05
CA TYR A 158 15.32 -11.95 -2.21
C TYR A 158 14.87 -11.15 -0.98
N GLY A 159 15.63 -10.11 -0.61
CA GLY A 159 15.32 -9.24 0.53
C GLY A 159 14.20 -8.23 0.27
N ILE A 160 13.85 -7.97 -0.99
CA ILE A 160 12.89 -6.91 -1.37
C ILE A 160 11.51 -7.23 -0.81
N LYS A 161 10.96 -6.27 -0.08
CA LYS A 161 9.62 -6.27 0.50
C LYS A 161 8.70 -5.30 -0.23
N GLU A 162 9.22 -4.13 -0.61
CA GLU A 162 8.46 -3.06 -1.25
C GLU A 162 9.07 -2.60 -2.58
N VAL A 163 8.23 -2.43 -3.59
CA VAL A 163 8.59 -1.75 -4.85
C VAL A 163 7.61 -0.62 -5.11
N ARG A 164 8.15 0.59 -5.32
CA ARG A 164 7.38 1.81 -5.59
C ARG A 164 7.74 2.33 -6.99
N LEU A 165 6.73 2.55 -7.81
CA LEU A 165 6.84 3.23 -9.10
C LEU A 165 6.00 4.51 -8.99
N THR A 166 6.63 5.68 -9.08
CA THR A 166 5.95 6.98 -9.01
C THR A 166 6.11 7.76 -10.30
N GLU A 167 5.22 8.72 -10.49
CA GLU A 167 5.16 9.54 -11.70
C GLU A 167 5.03 8.66 -12.96
N ILE A 168 4.20 7.61 -12.88
CA ILE A 168 3.94 6.69 -13.97
C ILE A 168 3.14 7.42 -15.07
N SER A 169 3.70 7.51 -16.27
CA SER A 169 3.01 8.11 -17.40
C SER A 169 1.90 7.19 -17.95
N PRO A 170 0.90 7.73 -18.68
CA PRO A 170 -0.18 6.92 -19.26
C PRO A 170 0.27 5.84 -20.26
N GLN A 171 1.47 5.97 -20.83
CA GLN A 171 2.05 5.03 -21.81
C GLN A 171 2.95 3.98 -21.16
N PHE A 172 3.23 4.10 -19.86
CA PHE A 172 4.09 3.15 -19.16
C PHE A 172 3.36 1.83 -18.92
N GLU A 173 3.84 0.76 -19.54
CA GLU A 173 3.42 -0.61 -19.26
C GLU A 173 4.64 -1.53 -19.39
N PHE A 174 4.68 -2.62 -18.62
CA PHE A 174 5.64 -3.70 -18.84
C PHE A 174 5.13 -4.63 -19.97
N PRO A 175 6.03 -5.30 -20.71
CA PRO A 175 5.62 -6.17 -21.82
C PRO A 175 4.77 -7.35 -21.33
N LEU A 176 3.63 -7.60 -21.98
CA LEU A 176 2.73 -8.70 -21.61
C LEU A 176 3.32 -10.09 -21.90
N ASP A 177 4.28 -10.19 -22.82
CA ASP A 177 4.99 -11.44 -23.15
C ASP A 177 5.74 -12.05 -21.96
N LEU A 178 6.01 -11.25 -20.92
CA LEU A 178 6.55 -11.72 -19.64
C LEU A 178 5.62 -12.76 -18.99
N ILE A 179 4.30 -12.60 -19.11
CA ILE A 179 3.30 -13.52 -18.56
C ILE A 179 3.27 -14.81 -19.39
N GLN A 180 3.31 -14.69 -20.72
CA GLN A 180 3.35 -15.85 -21.62
C GLN A 180 4.58 -16.72 -21.35
N THR A 181 5.74 -16.11 -21.12
CA THR A 181 6.99 -16.81 -20.80
C THR A 181 6.84 -17.71 -19.57
N GLN A 182 6.11 -17.26 -18.54
CA GLN A 182 5.84 -18.03 -17.32
C GLN A 182 4.94 -19.24 -17.63
N LEU A 183 3.87 -19.02 -18.40
CA LEU A 183 2.94 -20.08 -18.82
C LEU A 183 3.61 -21.14 -19.71
N PHE A 184 4.52 -20.77 -20.61
CA PHE A 184 5.24 -21.73 -21.45
C PHE A 184 6.41 -22.41 -20.71
N SER A 185 6.99 -21.76 -19.69
CA SER A 185 8.03 -22.35 -18.86
C SER A 185 7.51 -23.51 -18.00
N SER A 186 6.25 -23.45 -17.55
CA SER A 186 5.63 -24.48 -16.73
C SER A 186 5.50 -25.83 -17.46
N ILE A 187 5.34 -25.81 -18.80
CA ILE A 187 5.28 -27.02 -19.64
C ILE A 187 6.65 -27.72 -19.72
N LYS A 188 7.76 -26.96 -19.74
CA LYS A 188 9.14 -27.50 -19.75
C LYS A 188 9.69 -27.82 -18.35
N LEU A 189 8.96 -27.48 -17.28
CA LEU A 189 9.37 -27.63 -15.87
C LEU A 189 8.88 -28.93 -15.20
N ARG A 190 8.13 -29.82 -15.89
CA ARG A 190 7.69 -31.11 -15.32
C ARG A 190 8.83 -32.00 -14.78
N PHE A 191 10.07 -31.71 -15.16
CA PHE A 191 11.28 -32.44 -14.72
C PHE A 191 12.23 -31.63 -13.82
N LYS A 192 11.82 -30.47 -13.31
CA LYS A 192 12.64 -29.64 -12.39
C LYS A 192 11.95 -29.49 -11.04
N ALA A 193 12.76 -29.45 -9.98
CA ALA A 193 12.29 -29.22 -8.61
C ALA A 193 11.41 -27.95 -8.52
N PRO A 194 10.34 -27.96 -7.70
CA PRO A 194 9.47 -26.81 -7.55
C PRO A 194 10.29 -25.60 -7.10
N LYS A 195 10.15 -24.48 -7.81
CA LYS A 195 10.75 -23.20 -7.41
C LYS A 195 10.07 -22.77 -6.09
N PRO A 196 10.82 -22.23 -5.11
CA PRO A 196 10.20 -21.69 -3.90
C PRO A 196 9.22 -20.57 -4.26
N SER A 197 8.03 -20.63 -3.67
CA SER A 197 7.00 -19.59 -3.81
C SER A 197 7.56 -18.24 -3.37
N ARG A 198 7.43 -17.20 -4.20
CA ARG A 198 7.91 -15.85 -3.89
C ARG A 198 6.75 -14.90 -3.70
N LYS A 199 6.68 -14.29 -2.53
CA LYS A 199 5.72 -13.24 -2.16
C LYS A 199 6.42 -11.90 -2.06
N ILE A 200 5.77 -10.84 -2.55
CA ILE A 200 6.19 -9.45 -2.29
C ILE A 200 5.20 -8.81 -1.30
N GLU A 201 5.73 -8.09 -0.32
CA GLU A 201 4.90 -7.48 0.74
C GLU A 201 4.06 -6.34 0.18
N LYS A 202 4.66 -5.44 -0.60
CA LYS A 202 3.98 -4.22 -1.06
C LYS A 202 4.43 -3.77 -2.44
N VAL A 203 3.46 -3.45 -3.30
CA VAL A 203 3.71 -2.78 -4.59
C VAL A 203 2.91 -1.50 -4.63
N VAL A 204 3.59 -0.36 -4.82
CA VAL A 204 2.96 0.96 -4.86
C VAL A 204 3.11 1.55 -6.25
N LEU A 205 1.99 1.81 -6.92
CA LEU A 205 1.93 2.46 -8.22
C LEU A 205 1.26 3.82 -8.06
N VAL A 206 1.94 4.88 -8.48
CA VAL A 206 1.43 6.25 -8.43
C VAL A 206 1.49 6.85 -9.82
N ALA A 207 0.32 7.20 -10.37
CA ALA A 207 0.23 7.87 -11.65
C ALA A 207 0.88 9.26 -11.61
N GLN A 208 1.29 9.75 -12.77
CA GLN A 208 1.84 11.09 -12.94
C GLN A 208 0.91 12.16 -12.36
N SER A 209 1.50 13.15 -11.71
CA SER A 209 0.76 14.29 -11.15
C SER A 209 -0.09 14.97 -12.23
N GLY A 210 -1.36 15.24 -11.91
CA GLY A 210 -2.35 15.81 -12.85
C GLY A 210 -3.08 14.78 -13.73
N TRP A 211 -2.68 13.51 -13.72
CA TRP A 211 -3.32 12.46 -14.52
C TRP A 211 -4.05 11.44 -13.65
N LYS A 212 -5.15 10.90 -14.17
CA LYS A 212 -5.76 9.65 -13.71
C LYS A 212 -5.64 8.63 -14.84
N ILE A 213 -4.84 7.58 -14.67
CA ILE A 213 -4.52 6.65 -15.76
C ILE A 213 -5.28 5.32 -15.60
N PRO A 214 -5.80 4.71 -16.68
CA PRO A 214 -6.46 3.41 -16.58
C PRO A 214 -5.50 2.33 -16.08
N PHE A 215 -5.90 1.60 -15.03
CA PHE A 215 -5.16 0.44 -14.58
C PHE A 215 -5.32 -0.70 -15.58
N LYS A 216 -4.19 -1.28 -15.97
CA LYS A 216 -4.06 -2.34 -16.98
C LYS A 216 -3.10 -3.40 -16.49
N LEU A 217 -3.25 -4.62 -16.99
CA LEU A 217 -2.39 -5.76 -16.65
C LEU A 217 -0.90 -5.48 -16.92
N GLY A 218 -0.58 -4.68 -17.95
CA GLY A 218 0.79 -4.28 -18.27
C GLY A 218 1.50 -3.57 -17.12
N HIS A 219 0.81 -2.86 -16.23
CA HIS A 219 1.46 -2.21 -15.08
C HIS A 219 1.99 -3.19 -14.04
N ILE A 220 1.48 -4.43 -14.01
CA ILE A 220 1.86 -5.44 -13.03
C ILE A 220 2.45 -6.72 -13.62
N SER A 221 2.56 -6.82 -14.96
CA SER A 221 2.99 -8.04 -15.65
C SER A 221 4.39 -8.50 -15.24
N LEU A 222 5.30 -7.57 -14.94
CA LEU A 222 6.62 -7.90 -14.41
C LEU A 222 6.55 -8.58 -13.02
N PHE A 223 5.66 -8.12 -12.15
CA PHE A 223 5.52 -8.71 -10.81
C PHE A 223 4.90 -10.09 -10.89
N ILE A 224 3.88 -10.27 -11.74
CA ILE A 224 3.28 -11.58 -12.04
C ILE A 224 4.35 -12.57 -12.51
N HIS A 225 5.29 -12.12 -13.34
CA HIS A 225 6.36 -12.96 -13.85
C HIS A 225 7.35 -13.43 -12.77
N VAL A 226 7.58 -12.63 -11.72
CA VAL A 226 8.63 -12.88 -10.71
C VAL A 226 8.09 -13.49 -9.42
N PHE A 227 6.89 -13.08 -9.02
CA PHE A 227 6.24 -13.41 -7.75
C PHE A 227 4.94 -14.19 -8.00
N ASP A 228 4.59 -15.04 -7.06
CA ASP A 228 3.34 -15.79 -7.04
C ASP A 228 2.23 -14.98 -6.33
N GLU A 229 2.60 -14.01 -5.49
CA GLU A 229 1.65 -13.28 -4.65
C GLU A 229 2.12 -11.85 -4.33
N ILE A 230 1.20 -10.89 -4.38
CA ILE A 230 1.33 -9.54 -3.82
C ILE A 230 0.45 -9.43 -2.58
N SER A 231 1.05 -9.15 -1.43
CA SER A 231 0.27 -8.95 -0.19
C SER A 231 -0.54 -7.66 -0.24
N GLU A 232 0.07 -6.55 -0.65
CA GLU A 232 -0.58 -5.26 -0.76
C GLU A 232 -0.27 -4.60 -2.11
N LEU A 233 -1.29 -4.38 -2.94
CA LEU A 233 -1.20 -3.54 -4.13
C LEU A 233 -1.83 -2.18 -3.83
N LYS A 234 -1.02 -1.12 -3.81
CA LYS A 234 -1.49 0.26 -3.66
C LYS A 234 -1.48 0.98 -5.00
N LEU A 235 -2.65 1.47 -5.42
CA LEU A 235 -2.84 2.27 -6.63
C LEU A 235 -3.25 3.68 -6.23
N ASN A 236 -2.53 4.68 -6.72
CA ASN A 236 -2.84 6.09 -6.48
C ASN A 236 -3.08 6.82 -7.82
N LYS A 237 -4.24 7.48 -7.93
CA LYS A 237 -4.73 8.15 -9.14
C LYS A 237 -4.86 7.21 -10.35
N PHE A 238 -5.38 6.00 -10.13
CA PHE A 238 -5.70 5.07 -11.21
C PHE A 238 -7.21 5.03 -11.49
N VAL A 239 -7.58 4.73 -12.72
CA VAL A 239 -8.97 4.42 -13.10
C VAL A 239 -9.11 2.90 -13.18
N ILE A 240 -9.92 2.32 -12.30
CA ILE A 240 -10.24 0.90 -12.31
C ILE A 240 -11.41 0.67 -13.25
N ASN A 241 -11.17 -0.10 -14.31
CA ASN A 241 -12.16 -0.45 -15.31
C ASN A 241 -12.10 -1.96 -15.56
N ASP A 242 -13.17 -2.65 -15.18
CA ASP A 242 -13.32 -4.11 -15.27
C ASP A 242 -12.95 -4.66 -16.66
N LEU A 243 -13.45 -4.03 -17.73
CA LEU A 243 -13.21 -4.45 -19.12
C LEU A 243 -11.76 -4.26 -19.57
N LYS A 244 -10.99 -3.38 -18.92
CA LYS A 244 -9.57 -3.12 -19.29
C LYS A 244 -8.61 -4.01 -18.50
N ILE A 245 -9.07 -4.61 -17.41
CA ILE A 245 -8.33 -5.61 -16.62
C ILE A 245 -8.63 -7.00 -17.23
N LEU A 246 -8.30 -7.17 -18.52
CA LEU A 246 -8.53 -8.42 -19.26
C LEU A 246 -7.59 -9.52 -18.74
N CYS A 247 -7.98 -10.19 -17.66
CA CYS A 247 -7.30 -11.38 -17.12
C CYS A 247 -8.04 -12.69 -17.41
N ASP A 248 -9.27 -12.66 -17.91
CA ASP A 248 -10.13 -13.84 -17.97
C ASP A 248 -9.56 -14.98 -18.85
N LEU A 249 -8.72 -14.63 -19.82
CA LEU A 249 -8.10 -15.58 -20.75
C LEU A 249 -6.84 -16.27 -20.19
N LEU A 250 -6.27 -15.80 -19.08
CA LEU A 250 -5.01 -16.33 -18.56
C LEU A 250 -5.26 -17.00 -17.21
N GLN A 251 -5.08 -18.33 -17.13
CA GLN A 251 -5.02 -19.05 -15.86
C GLN A 251 -3.66 -18.76 -15.18
N ILE A 252 -3.51 -17.54 -14.68
CA ILE A 252 -2.28 -17.11 -14.00
C ILE A 252 -2.33 -17.60 -12.55
N PRO A 253 -1.35 -18.40 -12.08
CA PRO A 253 -1.24 -18.77 -10.68
C PRO A 253 -0.67 -17.59 -9.87
N PHE A 254 -1.45 -16.52 -9.77
CA PHE A 254 -1.05 -15.27 -9.12
C PHE A 254 -2.19 -14.71 -8.28
N SER A 255 -1.90 -14.14 -7.12
CA SER A 255 -2.92 -13.55 -6.24
C SER A 255 -2.51 -12.22 -5.63
N ILE A 256 -3.53 -11.41 -5.32
CA ILE A 256 -3.42 -10.15 -4.60
C ILE A 256 -4.31 -10.22 -3.36
N ASP A 257 -3.72 -10.13 -2.17
CA ASP A 257 -4.47 -10.27 -0.90
C ASP A 257 -5.20 -8.97 -0.53
N CYS A 258 -4.50 -7.83 -0.59
CA CYS A 258 -5.01 -6.52 -0.20
C CYS A 258 -4.89 -5.52 -1.36
N LEU A 259 -5.99 -4.82 -1.64
CA LEU A 259 -6.05 -3.73 -2.61
C LEU A 259 -6.26 -2.40 -1.89
N VAL A 260 -5.35 -1.45 -2.10
CA VAL A 260 -5.43 -0.09 -1.56
C VAL A 260 -5.60 0.89 -2.71
N LEU A 261 -6.68 1.66 -2.71
CA LEU A 261 -7.02 2.63 -3.75
C LEU A 261 -7.05 4.03 -3.14
N THR A 262 -6.14 4.89 -3.56
CA THR A 262 -6.07 6.30 -3.14
C THR A 262 -6.43 7.19 -4.32
N ALA A 263 -7.36 8.14 -4.15
CA ALA A 263 -7.77 9.10 -5.18
C ALA A 263 -8.09 8.45 -6.54
N SER A 264 -8.55 7.20 -6.51
CA SER A 264 -8.74 6.34 -7.68
C SER A 264 -10.20 6.31 -8.07
N VAL A 265 -10.47 6.19 -9.36
CA VAL A 265 -11.83 6.28 -9.91
C VAL A 265 -12.31 4.93 -10.38
N TYR A 266 -13.56 4.59 -10.09
CA TYR A 266 -14.20 3.42 -10.68
C TYR A 266 -15.02 3.78 -11.90
N SER A 267 -14.81 3.03 -12.98
CA SER A 267 -15.59 3.16 -14.21
C SER A 267 -16.21 1.81 -14.58
N ASP A 268 -17.52 1.68 -14.36
CA ASP A 268 -18.28 0.53 -14.83
C ASP A 268 -18.59 0.72 -16.32
N CYS A 269 -17.85 0.02 -17.19
CA CYS A 269 -18.08 0.04 -18.63
C CYS A 269 -18.98 -1.11 -19.11
N ARG A 270 -19.62 -1.85 -18.20
CA ARG A 270 -20.47 -2.98 -18.59
C ARG A 270 -21.76 -2.52 -19.23
N LYS A 271 -22.27 -3.35 -20.15
CA LYS A 271 -23.61 -3.18 -20.70
C LYS A 271 -24.66 -3.53 -19.64
N PRO A 272 -25.83 -2.87 -19.64
CA PRO A 272 -26.92 -3.26 -18.77
C PRO A 272 -27.24 -4.76 -18.98
N ASN A 273 -27.43 -5.50 -17.88
CA ASN A 273 -27.76 -6.94 -17.81
C ASN A 273 -26.61 -7.96 -17.87
N GLN A 274 -25.34 -7.56 -17.89
CA GLN A 274 -24.24 -8.53 -17.71
C GLN A 274 -24.03 -8.89 -16.23
N LYS A 275 -23.96 -10.20 -15.94
CA LYS A 275 -23.63 -10.70 -14.59
C LYS A 275 -22.23 -10.22 -14.20
N ARG A 276 -22.08 -9.67 -13.00
CA ARG A 276 -20.77 -9.29 -12.44
C ARG A 276 -19.96 -10.56 -12.20
N VAL A 277 -18.85 -10.70 -12.91
CA VAL A 277 -17.84 -11.73 -12.66
C VAL A 277 -16.60 -11.01 -12.16
N PRO A 278 -16.02 -11.40 -11.02
CA PRO A 278 -14.81 -10.75 -10.52
C PRO A 278 -13.66 -11.01 -11.49
N SER A 279 -12.84 -9.98 -11.74
CA SER A 279 -11.57 -10.18 -12.45
C SER A 279 -10.73 -11.22 -11.71
N LYS A 280 -10.21 -12.22 -12.42
CA LYS A 280 -9.35 -13.27 -11.84
C LYS A 280 -8.17 -12.70 -11.04
N LEU A 281 -7.71 -11.50 -11.38
CA LEU A 281 -6.64 -10.81 -10.68
C LEU A 281 -6.95 -10.56 -9.20
N PHE A 282 -8.23 -10.27 -8.88
CA PHE A 282 -8.70 -9.93 -7.53
C PHE A 282 -9.55 -11.05 -6.90
N ALA A 283 -9.51 -12.25 -7.48
CA ALA A 283 -10.32 -13.38 -7.03
C ALA A 283 -10.01 -13.80 -5.58
N LYS A 284 -8.80 -13.57 -5.08
CA LYS A 284 -8.40 -13.89 -3.70
C LYS A 284 -8.24 -12.66 -2.80
N THR A 285 -8.73 -11.50 -3.23
CA THR A 285 -8.57 -10.26 -2.46
C THR A 285 -9.47 -10.29 -1.23
N THR A 286 -8.87 -10.35 -0.04
CA THR A 286 -9.57 -10.44 1.24
C THR A 286 -9.73 -9.09 1.93
N SER A 287 -8.97 -8.07 1.51
CA SER A 287 -8.96 -6.73 2.11
C SER A 287 -9.04 -5.64 1.04
N LEU A 288 -9.93 -4.66 1.22
CA LEU A 288 -10.07 -3.48 0.37
C LEU A 288 -9.96 -2.20 1.21
N LEU A 289 -9.05 -1.30 0.84
CA LEU A 289 -8.91 0.04 1.41
C LEU A 289 -9.25 1.10 0.35
N LEU A 290 -10.17 1.99 0.66
CA LEU A 290 -10.53 3.15 -0.16
C LEU A 290 -10.14 4.45 0.58
N GLU A 291 -9.20 5.20 0.03
CA GLU A 291 -8.68 6.47 0.57
C GLU A 291 -8.95 7.63 -0.40
N ASP A 292 -9.23 8.82 0.13
CA ASP A 292 -9.45 10.04 -0.66
C ASP A 292 -10.47 9.83 -1.80
N ILE A 293 -11.70 9.45 -1.43
CA ILE A 293 -12.77 9.08 -2.36
C ILE A 293 -13.38 10.35 -2.95
N GLN A 294 -13.36 10.46 -4.28
CA GLN A 294 -13.71 11.70 -4.98
C GLN A 294 -15.15 11.70 -5.51
N HIS A 295 -15.68 10.52 -5.88
CA HIS A 295 -17.00 10.39 -6.46
C HIS A 295 -17.79 9.25 -5.81
N GLY A 296 -19.12 9.39 -5.73
CA GLY A 296 -19.98 8.32 -5.17
C GLY A 296 -19.88 7.00 -5.93
N ASN A 297 -19.62 7.04 -7.25
CA ASN A 297 -19.42 5.84 -8.08
C ASN A 297 -18.18 5.04 -7.66
N ASP A 298 -17.21 5.64 -6.98
CA ASP A 298 -16.00 4.95 -6.54
C ASP A 298 -16.34 3.92 -5.45
N LEU A 299 -17.42 4.11 -4.69
CA LEU A 299 -17.93 3.12 -3.72
C LEU A 299 -18.42 1.84 -4.40
N CYS A 300 -18.76 1.88 -5.69
CA CYS A 300 -19.11 0.67 -6.46
C CYS A 300 -17.93 -0.29 -6.65
N LEU A 301 -16.70 0.09 -6.29
CA LEU A 301 -15.56 -0.84 -6.19
C LEU A 301 -15.79 -1.92 -5.14
N ILE A 302 -16.49 -1.60 -4.05
CA ILE A 302 -16.82 -2.57 -3.00
C ILE A 302 -17.67 -3.68 -3.63
N ASP A 303 -18.65 -3.27 -4.42
CA ASP A 303 -19.53 -4.14 -5.19
C ASP A 303 -18.80 -4.98 -6.23
N PHE A 304 -17.72 -4.46 -6.82
CA PHE A 304 -16.87 -5.18 -7.76
C PHE A 304 -16.03 -6.25 -7.06
N ILE A 305 -15.36 -5.90 -5.95
CA ILE A 305 -14.49 -6.83 -5.21
C ILE A 305 -15.31 -7.88 -4.47
N LYS A 306 -16.42 -7.53 -3.81
CA LYS A 306 -17.23 -8.49 -3.04
C LYS A 306 -17.76 -9.66 -3.86
N CYS A 307 -17.86 -9.50 -5.19
CA CYS A 307 -18.24 -10.59 -6.10
C CYS A 307 -17.21 -11.74 -6.13
N ASN A 308 -16.05 -11.59 -5.48
CA ASN A 308 -15.08 -12.66 -5.28
C ASN A 308 -15.43 -13.63 -4.14
N ASP A 309 -16.44 -13.33 -3.32
CA ASP A 309 -16.86 -14.11 -2.15
C ASP A 309 -15.77 -14.34 -1.07
N ASP A 310 -14.68 -13.57 -1.10
CA ASP A 310 -13.52 -13.67 -0.19
C ASP A 310 -13.24 -12.37 0.60
N LEU A 311 -13.92 -11.26 0.28
CA LEU A 311 -13.76 -9.98 0.97
C LEU A 311 -14.15 -10.07 2.46
N SER A 312 -13.15 -9.99 3.32
CA SER A 312 -13.27 -10.14 4.79
C SER A 312 -13.05 -8.84 5.56
N ARG A 313 -12.32 -7.89 4.97
CA ARG A 313 -11.97 -6.60 5.59
C ARG A 313 -12.22 -5.46 4.61
N LEU A 314 -12.93 -4.44 5.06
CA LEU A 314 -13.20 -3.23 4.30
C LEU A 314 -12.78 -2.01 5.11
N SER A 315 -11.96 -1.15 4.52
CA SER A 315 -11.55 0.10 5.13
C SER A 315 -11.96 1.27 4.24
N ILE A 316 -12.63 2.25 4.84
CA ILE A 316 -13.18 3.41 4.14
C ILE A 316 -12.68 4.67 4.83
N ASP A 317 -12.10 5.56 4.04
CA ASP A 317 -11.78 6.91 4.45
C ASP A 317 -13.04 7.78 4.50
N ILE A 318 -13.66 7.80 5.69
CA ILE A 318 -14.86 8.60 5.96
C ILE A 318 -14.56 10.09 5.91
N GLY A 319 -13.30 10.52 6.06
CA GLY A 319 -12.89 11.91 5.88
C GLY A 319 -13.02 12.44 4.45
N SER A 320 -13.35 11.58 3.48
CA SER A 320 -13.54 11.96 2.08
C SER A 320 -14.72 12.91 1.89
N SER A 321 -14.56 13.91 1.01
CA SER A 321 -15.54 14.98 0.81
C SER A 321 -16.93 14.48 0.39
N ILE A 322 -17.01 13.33 -0.28
CA ILE A 322 -18.29 12.75 -0.74
C ILE A 322 -19.27 12.47 0.40
N PHE A 323 -18.78 12.24 1.61
CA PHE A 323 -19.60 11.88 2.78
C PHE A 323 -20.26 13.09 3.44
N TYR A 324 -19.83 14.30 3.08
CA TYR A 324 -20.27 15.52 3.74
C TYR A 324 -21.01 16.44 2.76
N TYR A 325 -21.85 17.31 3.32
CA TYR A 325 -22.48 18.41 2.62
C TYR A 325 -22.35 19.68 3.46
N VAL A 326 -22.44 20.84 2.82
CA VAL A 326 -22.54 22.12 3.52
C VAL A 326 -24.02 22.34 3.82
N ASP A 327 -24.36 22.44 5.10
CA ASP A 327 -25.73 22.72 5.51
C ASP A 327 -26.09 24.16 5.12
N PRO A 328 -27.17 24.37 4.32
CA PRO A 328 -27.55 25.71 3.87
C PRO A 328 -27.92 26.67 5.01
N GLN A 329 -28.33 26.16 6.18
CA GLN A 329 -28.83 27.01 7.27
C GLN A 329 -27.71 27.63 8.11
N ASP A 330 -26.70 26.84 8.47
CA ASP A 330 -25.61 27.27 9.36
C ASP A 330 -24.23 27.33 8.67
N GLN A 331 -24.16 26.98 7.38
CA GLN A 331 -22.92 26.86 6.58
C GLN A 331 -21.86 25.92 7.18
N THR A 332 -22.24 25.02 8.08
CA THR A 332 -21.33 24.02 8.64
C THR A 332 -21.27 22.78 7.75
N VAL A 333 -20.14 22.09 7.78
CA VAL A 333 -19.94 20.84 7.03
C VAL A 333 -20.45 19.68 7.87
N LYS A 334 -21.55 19.06 7.45
CA LYS A 334 -22.21 17.95 8.17
C LYS A 334 -22.12 16.64 7.39
N PHE A 335 -22.07 15.53 8.12
CA PHE A 335 -22.10 14.21 7.51
C PHE A 335 -23.50 13.93 6.92
N ASN A 336 -23.56 13.38 5.71
CA ASN A 336 -24.80 13.11 5.00
C ASN A 336 -25.41 11.76 5.40
N PHE A 337 -26.00 11.68 6.60
CA PHE A 337 -26.63 10.45 7.11
C PHE A 337 -27.77 9.96 6.20
N SER A 338 -28.57 10.87 5.64
CA SER A 338 -29.70 10.48 4.77
C SER A 338 -29.26 9.72 3.52
N LYS A 339 -28.09 10.08 2.96
CA LYS A 339 -27.52 9.40 1.80
C LYS A 339 -26.80 8.11 2.17
N TYR A 340 -26.02 8.09 3.26
CA TYR A 340 -25.08 7.00 3.52
C TYR A 340 -25.55 5.97 4.55
N ASN A 341 -26.58 6.24 5.36
CA ASN A 341 -27.07 5.25 6.33
C ASN A 341 -27.55 3.97 5.65
N ASN A 342 -28.30 4.07 4.55
CA ASN A 342 -28.74 2.89 3.79
C ASN A 342 -27.57 2.13 3.14
N PHE A 343 -26.51 2.85 2.75
CA PHE A 343 -25.29 2.24 2.24
C PHE A 343 -24.59 1.42 3.33
N PHE A 344 -24.37 2.00 4.52
CA PHE A 344 -23.72 1.28 5.64
C PHE A 344 -24.60 0.16 6.21
N LYS A 345 -25.93 0.34 6.25
CA LYS A 345 -26.89 -0.74 6.54
C LYS A 345 -26.69 -1.93 5.61
N LEU A 346 -26.51 -1.70 4.32
CA LEU A 346 -26.27 -2.76 3.34
C LEU A 346 -24.90 -3.42 3.54
N VAL A 347 -23.83 -2.62 3.60
CA VAL A 347 -22.45 -3.11 3.72
C VAL A 347 -22.25 -3.91 5.01
N CYS A 348 -22.81 -3.44 6.13
CA CYS A 348 -22.64 -4.06 7.44
C CYS A 348 -23.68 -5.16 7.73
N SER A 349 -24.62 -5.42 6.81
CA SER A 349 -25.74 -6.35 7.04
C SER A 349 -25.35 -7.81 7.32
N GLY A 350 -24.13 -8.21 6.95
CA GLY A 350 -23.69 -9.61 7.02
C GLY A 350 -24.47 -10.54 6.09
N LYS A 351 -25.23 -10.01 5.11
CA LYS A 351 -26.09 -10.79 4.21
C LYS A 351 -25.60 -10.73 2.76
N GLY A 352 -25.94 -11.75 1.98
CA GLY A 352 -25.60 -11.85 0.56
C GLY A 352 -24.09 -11.79 0.32
N GLY A 353 -23.66 -10.99 -0.66
CA GLY A 353 -22.23 -10.81 -1.00
C GLY A 353 -21.39 -10.13 0.09
N TYR A 354 -21.98 -9.71 1.21
CA TYR A 354 -21.26 -9.18 2.38
C TYR A 354 -21.16 -10.19 3.53
N SER A 355 -21.63 -11.43 3.35
CA SER A 355 -21.64 -12.46 4.40
C SER A 355 -20.27 -12.84 4.95
N LYS A 356 -19.20 -12.61 4.18
CA LYS A 356 -17.82 -12.87 4.59
C LYS A 356 -17.13 -11.66 5.22
N LEU A 357 -17.73 -10.48 5.15
CA LEU A 357 -17.17 -9.26 5.72
C LEU A 357 -17.23 -9.34 7.25
N LYS A 358 -16.05 -9.43 7.88
CA LYS A 358 -15.90 -9.54 9.33
C LYS A 358 -15.47 -8.22 9.96
N GLU A 359 -14.64 -7.46 9.25
CA GLU A 359 -14.04 -6.23 9.76
C GLU A 359 -14.38 -5.02 8.88
N VAL A 360 -14.88 -3.96 9.53
CA VAL A 360 -15.00 -2.64 8.91
C VAL A 360 -14.08 -1.66 9.65
N VAL A 361 -13.28 -0.93 8.89
CA VAL A 361 -12.37 0.11 9.38
C VAL A 361 -12.82 1.46 8.82
N LEU A 362 -13.09 2.42 9.69
CA LEU A 362 -13.39 3.80 9.31
C LEU A 362 -12.17 4.65 9.63
N THR A 363 -11.58 5.29 8.62
CA THR A 363 -10.42 6.18 8.83
C THR A 363 -10.81 7.65 8.67
N ASN A 364 -10.08 8.53 9.37
CA ASN A 364 -10.32 9.98 9.39
C ASN A 364 -11.76 10.36 9.77
N PHE A 365 -12.41 9.56 10.61
CA PHE A 365 -13.77 9.84 11.02
C PHE A 365 -13.79 10.93 12.07
N ASP A 366 -14.57 11.99 11.82
CA ASP A 366 -14.83 13.04 12.79
C ASP A 366 -16.00 12.65 13.71
N LEU A 367 -15.76 11.64 14.53
CA LEU A 367 -16.76 11.03 15.42
C LEU A 367 -17.39 12.06 16.35
N PHE A 368 -16.57 12.95 16.91
CA PHE A 368 -17.00 13.90 17.92
C PHE A 368 -17.87 15.01 17.32
N ASN A 369 -17.45 15.63 16.21
CA ASN A 369 -18.29 16.66 15.56
C ASN A 369 -19.59 16.04 15.01
N SER A 370 -19.54 14.81 14.49
CA SER A 370 -20.74 14.14 13.97
C SER A 370 -21.79 13.89 15.06
N PHE A 371 -21.36 13.54 16.28
CA PHE A 371 -22.24 13.41 17.44
C PHE A 371 -22.77 14.77 17.90
N SER A 372 -21.88 15.74 18.13
CA SER A 372 -22.24 17.05 18.67
C SER A 372 -23.20 17.85 17.78
N HIS A 373 -23.08 17.74 16.46
CA HIS A 373 -23.95 18.43 15.51
C HIS A 373 -25.40 17.95 15.51
N GLN A 374 -25.67 16.73 15.98
CA GLN A 374 -27.02 16.18 15.98
C GLN A 374 -27.74 16.40 17.31
N HIS A 375 -27.01 16.41 18.41
CA HIS A 375 -27.58 16.50 19.76
C HIS A 375 -27.65 17.93 20.31
N ASP A 376 -27.40 18.95 19.47
CA ASP A 376 -27.27 20.37 19.86
C ASP A 376 -26.39 20.60 21.11
N SER A 377 -25.52 19.63 21.42
CA SER A 377 -24.68 19.65 22.60
C SER A 377 -23.52 20.58 22.30
N LYS A 378 -23.34 21.61 23.14
CA LYS A 378 -22.08 22.38 23.12
C LYS A 378 -20.92 21.38 23.22
N LEU A 379 -19.85 21.60 22.44
CA LEU A 379 -18.63 20.76 22.44
C LEU A 379 -17.99 20.55 23.84
N ASP A 380 -18.51 21.21 24.87
CA ASP A 380 -18.03 21.20 26.25
C ASP A 380 -18.83 20.28 27.20
N SER A 381 -20.00 19.76 26.82
CA SER A 381 -20.84 18.91 27.69
C SER A 381 -21.57 17.80 26.93
N ILE A 382 -21.18 16.54 27.17
CA ILE A 382 -21.92 15.35 26.73
C ILE A 382 -22.82 14.92 27.90
N SER A 383 -24.14 14.99 27.73
CA SER A 383 -25.12 14.53 28.71
C SER A 383 -26.10 13.56 28.05
N GLU A 384 -26.66 12.64 28.82
CA GLU A 384 -27.78 11.81 28.38
C GLU A 384 -28.95 12.75 28.04
N GLU A 385 -29.48 12.66 26.82
CA GLU A 385 -30.69 13.39 26.45
C GLU A 385 -31.86 12.88 27.28
N GLY A 386 -32.75 13.81 27.68
CA GLY A 386 -33.97 13.50 28.42
C GLY A 386 -34.95 12.68 27.58
N GLU A 387 -35.88 12.02 28.28
CA GLU A 387 -36.90 11.11 27.73
C GLU A 387 -37.57 11.67 26.46
N GLU A 388 -37.30 11.06 25.30
CA GLU A 388 -37.93 11.39 24.03
C GLU A 388 -39.30 10.70 23.89
N ASP A 389 -40.29 11.45 23.39
CA ASP A 389 -41.67 11.01 23.18
C ASP A 389 -41.76 9.89 22.11
N ASP A 390 -42.10 8.67 22.53
CA ASP A 390 -42.09 7.42 21.73
C ASP A 390 -43.19 7.32 20.63
N TRP A 391 -43.97 8.39 20.42
CA TRP A 391 -45.15 8.37 19.54
C TRP A 391 -44.88 8.71 18.06
N VAL A 392 -43.66 9.12 17.70
CA VAL A 392 -43.28 9.44 16.32
C VAL A 392 -42.22 8.45 15.83
N GLU A 393 -42.38 7.90 14.62
CA GLU A 393 -41.34 7.08 13.98
C GLU A 393 -40.04 7.88 13.91
N LYS A 394 -39.02 7.43 14.65
CA LYS A 394 -37.73 8.13 14.73
C LYS A 394 -37.08 8.17 13.35
N PRO A 395 -36.55 9.33 12.92
CA PRO A 395 -35.90 9.45 11.63
C PRO A 395 -34.70 8.49 11.54
N THR A 396 -34.59 7.73 10.45
CA THR A 396 -33.48 6.78 10.24
C THR A 396 -32.18 7.45 9.78
N ASN A 397 -32.19 8.77 9.59
CA ASN A 397 -31.11 9.56 9.03
C ASN A 397 -30.26 10.20 10.12
N THR A 398 -29.95 9.42 11.16
CA THR A 398 -29.23 9.88 12.34
C THR A 398 -27.91 9.13 12.54
N PHE A 399 -27.05 9.72 13.38
CA PHE A 399 -25.81 9.18 13.90
C PHE A 399 -26.06 7.88 14.68
N GLU A 400 -27.11 7.80 15.49
CA GLU A 400 -27.43 6.59 16.27
C GLU A 400 -27.72 5.42 15.34
N HIS A 401 -28.49 5.67 14.28
CA HIS A 401 -28.77 4.66 13.25
C HIS A 401 -27.51 4.25 12.50
N PHE A 402 -26.66 5.22 12.12
CA PHE A 402 -25.36 4.95 11.50
C PHE A 402 -24.51 4.02 12.37
N MET A 403 -24.37 4.35 13.65
CA MET A 403 -23.60 3.59 14.63
C MET A 403 -24.22 2.20 14.89
N THR A 404 -25.56 2.11 14.92
CA THR A 404 -26.29 0.84 15.01
C THR A 404 -26.01 -0.05 13.80
N TYR A 405 -25.99 0.51 12.58
CA TYR A 405 -25.65 -0.26 11.37
C TYR A 405 -24.21 -0.75 11.39
N LEU A 406 -23.25 0.09 11.81
CA LEU A 406 -21.86 -0.32 11.98
C LEU A 406 -21.71 -1.43 13.02
N SER A 407 -22.53 -1.44 14.08
CA SER A 407 -22.49 -2.48 15.12
C SER A 407 -22.82 -3.89 14.61
N GLN A 408 -23.34 -4.04 13.38
CA GLN A 408 -23.73 -5.34 12.84
C GLN A 408 -22.53 -6.19 12.42
N VAL A 409 -21.34 -5.60 12.25
CA VAL A 409 -20.13 -6.35 11.91
C VAL A 409 -19.45 -6.93 13.15
N THR A 410 -18.67 -8.00 12.97
CA THR A 410 -17.95 -8.65 14.06
C THR A 410 -16.85 -7.77 14.65
N TYR A 411 -16.10 -7.05 13.80
CA TYR A 411 -15.00 -6.19 14.20
C TYR A 411 -15.14 -4.80 13.58
N LEU A 412 -15.26 -3.78 14.42
CA LEU A 412 -15.32 -2.38 14.00
C LEU A 412 -14.07 -1.66 14.51
N THR A 413 -13.33 -1.05 13.59
CA THR A 413 -12.21 -0.17 13.93
C THR A 413 -12.51 1.26 13.48
N ILE A 414 -12.37 2.23 14.38
CA ILE A 414 -12.53 3.65 14.06
C ILE A 414 -11.19 4.35 14.32
N VAL A 415 -10.60 4.95 13.29
CA VAL A 415 -9.45 5.84 13.39
C VAL A 415 -9.96 7.27 13.28
N VAL A 416 -9.90 7.97 14.41
CA VAL A 416 -10.46 9.31 14.55
C VAL A 416 -9.55 10.34 13.89
N LYS A 417 -10.16 11.30 13.19
CA LYS A 417 -9.48 12.46 12.62
C LYS A 417 -8.80 13.31 13.70
N GLU A 418 -7.69 13.95 13.35
CA GLU A 418 -7.14 15.01 14.20
C GLU A 418 -8.09 16.21 14.19
N ALA A 419 -8.51 16.66 15.37
CA ALA A 419 -9.33 17.86 15.49
C ALA A 419 -8.49 19.07 15.01
N PRO A 420 -8.95 19.85 14.03
CA PRO A 420 -8.23 21.04 13.61
C PRO A 420 -8.17 22.02 14.79
N ALA A 421 -7.00 22.64 15.00
CA ALA A 421 -6.88 23.72 15.97
C ALA A 421 -7.73 24.90 15.48
N VAL A 422 -8.79 25.25 16.23
CA VAL A 422 -9.60 26.43 15.94
C VAL A 422 -8.76 27.66 16.31
N MET A 423 -8.36 28.42 15.29
CA MET A 423 -7.59 29.65 15.47
C MET A 423 -8.48 30.84 15.14
N HIS A 424 -8.69 31.71 16.14
CA HIS A 424 -9.34 32.98 15.96
C HIS A 424 -8.29 34.04 15.67
N THR A 425 -8.27 34.54 14.44
CA THR A 425 -7.39 35.64 14.05
C THR A 425 -8.14 36.95 14.17
N CYS A 426 -7.66 37.88 14.98
CA CYS A 426 -8.21 39.23 15.04
C CYS A 426 -8.01 39.92 13.69
N VAL A 427 -9.10 40.38 13.07
CA VAL A 427 -9.08 41.06 11.75
C VAL A 427 -8.25 42.35 11.78
N ASN A 428 -8.21 43.05 12.92
CA ASN A 428 -7.55 44.35 13.04
C ASN A 428 -6.06 44.28 13.39
N CYS A 429 -5.61 43.27 14.15
CA CYS A 429 -4.22 43.18 14.61
C CYS A 429 -3.49 41.89 14.22
N GLY A 430 -4.16 40.96 13.54
CA GLY A 430 -3.58 39.69 13.10
C GLY A 430 -3.23 38.72 14.24
N PHE A 431 -3.56 39.06 15.49
CA PHE A 431 -3.27 38.20 16.63
C PHE A 431 -4.13 36.95 16.58
N THR A 432 -3.51 35.78 16.74
CA THR A 432 -4.17 34.47 16.71
C THR A 432 -4.35 33.92 18.11
N VAL A 433 -5.58 33.62 18.50
CA VAL A 433 -5.91 32.90 19.73
C VAL A 433 -6.38 31.51 19.36
N THR A 434 -5.71 30.48 19.90
CA THR A 434 -6.16 29.10 19.74
C THR A 434 -7.26 28.82 20.76
N GLU A 435 -8.47 28.52 20.28
CA GLU A 435 -9.55 28.08 21.15
C GLU A 435 -9.28 26.63 21.59
N LYS A 436 -9.29 26.40 22.91
CA LYS A 436 -9.14 25.05 23.48
C LYS A 436 -10.49 24.37 23.50
N THR A 437 -10.89 23.76 22.40
CA THR A 437 -12.02 22.83 22.39
C THR A 437 -11.61 21.51 23.06
N LYS A 438 -12.59 20.82 23.67
CA LYS A 438 -12.35 19.50 24.26
C LYS A 438 -11.89 18.53 23.17
N SER A 439 -10.70 17.95 23.35
CA SER A 439 -10.15 17.01 22.37
C SER A 439 -10.79 15.63 22.51
N ILE A 440 -10.93 14.89 21.41
CA ILE A 440 -11.40 13.49 21.47
C ILE A 440 -10.48 12.59 22.31
N SER A 441 -9.20 12.98 22.43
CA SER A 441 -8.20 12.28 23.24
C SER A 441 -8.39 12.50 24.74
N SER A 442 -9.18 13.51 25.12
CA SER A 442 -9.47 13.88 26.52
C SER A 442 -10.88 13.47 26.96
N LEU A 443 -11.61 12.69 26.17
CA LEU A 443 -12.91 12.15 26.56
C LEU A 443 -12.77 11.18 27.73
N LEU A 444 -13.66 11.33 28.72
CA LEU A 444 -13.74 10.47 29.89
C LEU A 444 -14.43 9.14 29.53
N PRO A 445 -14.21 8.06 30.31
CA PRO A 445 -14.80 6.75 30.00
C PRO A 445 -16.34 6.74 29.88
N HIS A 446 -17.06 7.53 30.68
CA HIS A 446 -18.52 7.62 30.59
C HIS A 446 -18.99 8.34 29.31
N GLU A 447 -18.20 9.30 28.80
CA GLU A 447 -18.51 10.01 27.56
C GLU A 447 -18.37 9.10 26.35
N TRP A 448 -17.39 8.19 26.37
CA TRP A 448 -17.30 7.11 25.40
C TRP A 448 -18.51 6.18 25.46
N ALA A 449 -19.05 5.90 26.65
CA ALA A 449 -20.24 5.07 26.80
C ALA A 449 -21.48 5.74 26.18
N ILE A 450 -21.60 7.07 26.30
CA ILE A 450 -22.70 7.84 25.70
C ILE A 450 -22.57 7.85 24.17
N ILE A 451 -21.44 8.31 23.63
CA ILE A 451 -21.22 8.44 22.17
C ILE A 451 -21.33 7.07 21.47
N LEU A 452 -20.83 6.02 22.11
CA LEU A 452 -20.83 4.67 21.54
C LEU A 452 -22.04 3.84 21.95
N SER A 453 -23.00 4.39 22.71
CA SER A 453 -24.17 3.66 23.21
C SER A 453 -24.87 2.80 22.14
N PRO A 454 -25.05 3.24 20.87
CA PRO A 454 -25.71 2.41 19.86
C PRO A 454 -24.88 1.18 19.46
N ILE A 455 -23.54 1.30 19.45
CA ILE A 455 -22.65 0.16 19.19
C ILE A 455 -22.55 -0.73 20.42
N LEU A 456 -22.54 -0.13 21.61
CA LEU A 456 -22.38 -0.85 22.87
C LEU A 456 -23.59 -1.72 23.20
N ALA A 457 -24.78 -1.36 22.72
CA ALA A 457 -25.99 -2.16 22.82
C ALA A 457 -25.84 -3.57 22.18
N ASN A 458 -25.09 -3.67 21.07
CA ASN A 458 -24.79 -4.97 20.45
C ASN A 458 -23.52 -5.59 21.06
N ARG A 459 -23.68 -6.68 21.82
CA ARG A 459 -22.58 -7.37 22.51
C ARG A 459 -21.69 -8.21 21.61
N HIS A 460 -22.13 -8.53 20.39
CA HIS A 460 -21.39 -9.38 19.45
C HIS A 460 -20.36 -8.62 18.61
N CYS A 461 -20.36 -7.27 18.69
CA CYS A 461 -19.42 -6.43 17.96
C CYS A 461 -18.19 -6.12 18.82
N SER A 462 -16.99 -6.44 18.35
CA SER A 462 -15.74 -5.95 18.93
C SER A 462 -15.39 -4.59 18.35
N VAL A 463 -15.05 -3.62 19.19
CA VAL A 463 -14.81 -2.22 18.80
C VAL A 463 -13.43 -1.78 19.24
N LEU A 464 -12.67 -1.19 18.33
CA LEU A 464 -11.39 -0.54 18.61
C LEU A 464 -11.41 0.89 18.07
N ILE A 465 -11.07 1.85 18.91
CA ILE A 465 -10.96 3.25 18.51
C ILE A 465 -9.53 3.72 18.71
N TYR A 466 -8.95 4.30 17.67
CA TYR A 466 -7.62 4.85 17.66
C TYR A 466 -7.66 6.35 17.37
N ASN A 467 -6.69 7.10 17.88
CA ASN A 467 -6.43 8.44 17.39
C ASN A 467 -5.67 8.40 16.04
N HIS A 468 -5.47 9.58 15.43
CA HIS A 468 -4.71 9.75 14.18
C HIS A 468 -3.25 9.23 14.25
N LYS A 469 -2.67 9.04 15.44
CA LYS A 469 -1.34 8.44 15.65
C LYS A 469 -1.38 6.93 15.92
N LEU A 470 -2.53 6.29 15.67
CA LEU A 470 -2.78 4.87 15.91
C LEU A 470 -2.58 4.45 17.38
N ARG A 471 -2.75 5.37 18.33
CA ARG A 471 -2.80 5.05 19.75
C ARG A 471 -4.23 4.70 20.15
N PRO A 472 -4.45 3.60 20.91
CA PRO A 472 -5.78 3.20 21.32
C PRO A 472 -6.39 4.23 22.27
N LEU A 473 -7.62 4.64 21.99
CA LEU A 473 -8.44 5.52 22.83
C LEU A 473 -9.52 4.72 23.57
N PHE A 474 -10.12 3.74 22.89
CA PHE A 474 -11.16 2.88 23.45
C PHE A 474 -11.05 1.48 22.86
N SER A 475 -11.38 0.46 23.66
CA SER A 475 -11.49 -0.91 23.19
C SER A 475 -12.56 -1.68 23.95
N ARG A 476 -13.42 -2.40 23.23
CA ARG A 476 -14.33 -3.40 23.76
C ARG A 476 -14.21 -4.67 22.93
N ARG A 477 -14.00 -5.81 23.58
CA ARG A 477 -14.14 -7.12 22.93
C ARG A 477 -15.58 -7.61 23.05
N ALA A 478 -16.07 -8.27 22.01
CA ALA A 478 -17.36 -8.96 22.07
C ALA A 478 -17.36 -9.95 23.23
N VAL A 479 -18.53 -10.09 23.88
CA VAL A 479 -18.75 -11.09 24.91
C VAL A 479 -19.54 -12.21 24.26
N ASP A 480 -18.98 -13.41 24.27
CA ASP A 480 -19.62 -14.62 23.71
C ASP A 480 -20.93 -14.97 24.41
#